data_AF-A0AAP0ETE4-F1
#
_entry.id   AF-A0AAP0ETE4-F1
#
_cell.length_a   1.000
_cell.length_b   1.000
_cell.length_c   1.000
_cell.angle_alpha   90.00
_cell.angle_beta   90.00
_cell.angle_gamma   90.00
#
_symmetry.space_group_name_H-M   'P 1'
#
loop_
_entity.id
_entity.type
_entity.pdbx_description
1 polymer ?
#
loop_
_entity_poly.entity_id
_entity_poly.type
_entity_poly.pdbx_seq_one_letter_code
_entity_poly.pdbx_strand_id
1 'polypeptide(L)'
;MNPSLQSRNSFNRHVQMQATQAMRSTNESSEALDVAGIFGDASRIPFRNGKLMFFSIILIVLPLLSLLSVLHDSATEPFMEVLEDLIDIEPDEHPKMREVVVLFGLEFGFFLIFSVIALLGISFTVHYAVETHMRRLISVEELLVRTKTTWKRLVITFSSIVLITIAYISLIIPLVVPLVSISTFDAMTRRTRLITGFSAAVLYLYFAVVSTLGIVVTIAEDCYGLKALERARQLIRGQKAYVFFLMLFLLLVYAPISLLFLLHLTEDDQSAVSRHAVGSFVAASFWIAQMFIYVVFTVFYYECRKSHGEKVEIECEEGHVLLTNQVSNV
;
A
#
# COMPACT_ATOMS: atom_id res chain seq x y z
N MET A 1 -39.17 -13.98 48.09
CA MET A 1 -38.33 -13.30 47.08
C MET A 1 -39.25 -12.32 46.33
N ASN A 2 -39.02 -11.01 46.42
CA ASN A 2 -40.01 -10.01 46.00
C ASN A 2 -39.89 -9.73 44.48
N PRO A 3 -40.87 -10.14 43.65
CA PRO A 3 -40.77 -10.08 42.19
C PRO A 3 -40.69 -8.63 41.63
N SER A 4 -41.18 -7.65 42.40
CA SER A 4 -41.14 -6.24 42.04
C SER A 4 -39.71 -5.65 42.04
N LEU A 5 -38.86 -6.09 42.97
CA LEU A 5 -37.46 -5.66 43.07
C LEU A 5 -36.59 -6.25 41.95
N GLN A 6 -36.90 -7.49 41.53
CA GLN A 6 -36.16 -8.15 40.46
C GLN A 6 -36.46 -7.52 39.09
N SER A 7 -37.71 -7.15 38.83
CA SER A 7 -38.13 -6.44 37.60
C SER A 7 -37.53 -5.03 37.51
N ARG A 8 -37.46 -4.30 38.63
CA ARG A 8 -36.86 -2.96 38.69
C ARG A 8 -35.34 -2.99 38.44
N ASN A 9 -34.67 -4.03 38.93
CA ASN A 9 -33.23 -4.23 38.72
C ASN A 9 -32.88 -4.73 37.30
N SER A 10 -33.77 -5.46 36.62
CA SER A 10 -33.57 -5.81 35.21
C SER A 10 -33.81 -4.60 34.29
N PHE A 11 -34.84 -3.79 34.59
CA PHE A 11 -35.12 -2.58 33.84
C PHE A 11 -33.97 -1.55 33.93
N ASN A 12 -33.46 -1.29 35.15
CA ASN A 12 -32.33 -0.37 35.34
C ASN A 12 -31.06 -0.87 34.62
N ARG A 13 -30.80 -2.18 34.58
CA ARG A 13 -29.69 -2.75 33.82
C ARG A 13 -29.85 -2.56 32.31
N HIS A 14 -31.04 -2.74 31.77
CA HIS A 14 -31.30 -2.49 30.35
C HIS A 14 -31.11 -1.02 29.97
N VAL A 15 -31.61 -0.10 30.79
CA VAL A 15 -31.41 1.35 30.57
C VAL A 15 -29.93 1.72 30.63
N GLN A 16 -29.18 1.17 31.58
CA GLN A 16 -27.75 1.44 31.71
C GLN A 16 -26.91 0.86 30.55
N MET A 17 -27.27 -0.32 30.05
CA MET A 17 -26.67 -0.90 28.84
C MET A 17 -26.96 -0.06 27.59
N GLN A 18 -28.21 0.39 27.41
CA GLN A 18 -28.58 1.26 26.30
C GLN A 18 -27.87 2.62 26.36
N ALA A 19 -27.76 3.23 27.54
CA ALA A 19 -27.03 4.49 27.72
C ALA A 19 -25.54 4.33 27.42
N THR A 20 -24.94 3.20 27.82
CA THR A 20 -23.52 2.91 27.55
C THR A 20 -23.28 2.63 26.07
N GLN A 21 -24.20 1.95 25.39
CA GLN A 21 -24.14 1.74 23.94
C GLN A 21 -24.32 3.04 23.17
N ALA A 22 -25.25 3.89 23.58
CA ALA A 22 -25.50 5.19 22.94
C ALA A 22 -24.31 6.17 23.13
N MET A 23 -23.69 6.19 24.30
CA MET A 23 -22.46 6.95 24.56
C MET A 23 -21.28 6.43 23.74
N ARG A 24 -21.15 5.10 23.61
CA ARG A 24 -20.10 4.49 22.78
C ARG A 24 -20.28 4.83 21.30
N SER A 25 -21.51 4.74 20.78
CA SER A 25 -21.78 5.06 19.38
C SER A 25 -21.60 6.54 19.07
N THR A 26 -21.95 7.44 20.00
CA THR A 26 -21.70 8.89 19.82
C THR A 26 -20.21 9.20 19.85
N ASN A 27 -19.45 8.59 20.75
CA ASN A 27 -17.99 8.78 20.80
C ASN A 27 -17.30 8.24 19.54
N GLU A 28 -17.67 7.04 19.07
CA GLU A 28 -17.16 6.46 17.82
C GLU A 28 -17.51 7.32 16.59
N SER A 29 -18.71 7.92 16.56
CA SER A 29 -19.11 8.83 15.47
C SER A 29 -18.38 10.16 15.50
N SER A 30 -18.11 10.71 16.68
CA SER A 30 -17.37 11.96 16.85
C SER A 30 -15.90 11.78 16.49
N GLU A 31 -15.29 10.67 16.91
CA GLU A 31 -13.93 10.29 16.51
C GLU A 31 -13.86 10.13 14.99
N ALA A 32 -14.82 9.42 14.37
CA ALA A 32 -14.86 9.22 12.93
C ALA A 32 -15.00 10.53 12.12
N LEU A 33 -15.77 11.49 12.61
CA LEU A 33 -15.90 12.82 11.99
C LEU A 33 -14.61 13.64 12.11
N ASP A 34 -13.94 13.58 13.26
CA ASP A 34 -12.65 14.23 13.46
C ASP A 34 -11.56 13.59 12.57
N VAL A 35 -11.54 12.25 12.48
CA VAL A 35 -10.68 11.50 11.54
C VAL A 35 -10.92 11.93 10.10
N ALA A 36 -12.18 12.03 9.67
CA ALA A 36 -12.51 12.43 8.31
C ALA A 36 -12.13 13.89 8.02
N GLY A 37 -12.25 14.77 9.01
CA GLY A 37 -11.77 16.16 8.93
C GLY A 37 -10.25 16.23 8.79
N ILE A 38 -9.52 15.50 9.64
CA ILE A 38 -8.05 15.39 9.59
C ILE A 38 -7.60 14.79 8.25
N PHE A 39 -8.28 13.75 7.77
CA PHE A 39 -8.00 13.14 6.47
C PHE A 39 -8.24 14.13 5.30
N GLY A 40 -9.34 14.87 5.37
CA GLY A 40 -9.67 15.92 4.41
C GLY A 40 -8.63 17.03 4.38
N ASP A 41 -8.18 17.49 5.55
CA ASP A 41 -7.17 18.53 5.66
C ASP A 41 -5.77 18.04 5.26
N ALA A 42 -5.39 16.81 5.65
CA ALA A 42 -4.16 16.14 5.24
C ALA A 42 -4.05 16.03 3.71
N SER A 43 -5.14 15.67 3.04
CA SER A 43 -5.19 15.55 1.57
C SER A 43 -4.98 16.89 0.83
N ARG A 44 -5.22 18.03 1.50
CA ARG A 44 -5.04 19.38 0.93
C ARG A 44 -3.63 19.94 1.08
N ILE A 45 -2.83 19.40 2.01
CA ILE A 45 -1.45 19.81 2.27
C ILE A 45 -0.52 19.65 1.04
N PRO A 46 -0.53 18.54 0.27
CA PRO A 46 0.35 18.41 -0.90
C PRO A 46 0.06 19.45 -2.00
N PHE A 47 -1.17 19.98 -2.07
CA PHE A 47 -1.59 20.95 -3.10
C PHE A 47 -1.23 22.40 -2.77
N ARG A 48 -0.88 22.72 -1.51
CA ARG A 48 -0.85 24.13 -1.07
C ARG A 48 0.46 24.85 -1.30
N ASN A 49 1.65 24.21 -1.33
CA ASN A 49 2.91 24.97 -1.46
C ASN A 49 4.22 24.29 -1.95
N GLY A 50 4.22 23.11 -2.58
CA GLY A 50 5.46 22.53 -3.15
C GLY A 50 5.34 21.99 -4.59
N LYS A 51 4.39 22.59 -5.32
CA LYS A 51 3.93 22.21 -6.66
C LYS A 51 5.08 21.82 -7.61
N LEU A 52 6.15 22.60 -7.69
CA LEU A 52 7.21 22.40 -8.69
C LEU A 52 8.03 21.13 -8.49
N MET A 53 8.44 20.79 -7.27
CA MET A 53 9.30 19.61 -7.03
C MET A 53 8.50 18.31 -7.13
N PHE A 54 7.27 18.29 -6.61
CA PHE A 54 6.33 17.18 -6.79
C PHE A 54 6.03 16.95 -8.29
N PHE A 55 5.79 18.02 -9.05
CA PHE A 55 5.66 17.93 -10.50
C PHE A 55 6.95 17.42 -11.16
N SER A 56 8.13 17.86 -10.74
CA SER A 56 9.41 17.39 -11.32
C SER A 56 9.68 15.91 -11.04
N ILE A 57 9.42 15.43 -9.82
CA ILE A 57 9.60 14.01 -9.46
C ILE A 57 8.56 13.15 -10.18
N ILE A 58 7.31 13.60 -10.25
CA ILE A 58 6.28 12.94 -11.07
C ILE A 58 6.69 12.91 -12.53
N LEU A 59 7.16 14.04 -13.08
CA LEU A 59 7.51 14.16 -14.49
C LEU A 59 8.72 13.29 -14.88
N ILE A 60 9.54 12.85 -13.92
CA ILE A 60 10.69 11.97 -14.19
C ILE A 60 10.37 10.51 -13.86
N VAL A 61 9.80 10.22 -12.68
CA VAL A 61 9.55 8.85 -12.23
C VAL A 61 8.36 8.24 -12.96
N LEU A 62 7.31 9.02 -13.24
CA LEU A 62 6.10 8.51 -13.89
C LEU A 62 6.37 8.03 -15.33
N PRO A 63 7.07 8.79 -16.20
CA PRO A 63 7.35 8.31 -17.55
C PRO A 63 8.30 7.11 -17.56
N LEU A 64 9.26 7.04 -16.63
CA LEU A 64 10.15 5.89 -16.51
C LEU A 64 9.39 4.62 -16.15
N LEU A 65 8.44 4.73 -15.21
CA LEU A 65 7.63 3.60 -14.79
C LEU A 65 6.60 3.19 -15.86
N SER A 66 5.96 4.16 -16.52
CA SER A 66 5.07 3.87 -17.66
C SER A 66 5.82 3.24 -18.83
N LEU A 67 7.03 3.73 -19.16
CA LEU A 67 7.87 3.15 -20.20
C LEU A 67 8.28 1.72 -19.84
N LEU A 68 8.63 1.48 -18.58
CA LEU A 68 8.97 0.13 -18.12
C LEU A 68 7.77 -0.82 -18.17
N SER A 69 6.57 -0.35 -17.86
CA SER A 69 5.33 -1.13 -18.00
C SER A 69 5.03 -1.46 -19.47
N VAL A 70 5.24 -0.53 -20.40
CA VAL A 70 5.07 -0.80 -21.84
C VAL A 70 6.12 -1.79 -22.34
N LEU A 71 7.38 -1.63 -21.94
CA LEU A 71 8.46 -2.57 -22.27
C LEU A 71 8.18 -3.98 -21.72
N HIS A 72 7.60 -4.05 -20.52
CA HIS A 72 7.18 -5.31 -19.92
C HIS A 72 6.03 -5.97 -20.69
N ASP A 73 4.97 -5.23 -21.03
CA ASP A 73 3.85 -5.73 -21.84
C ASP A 73 4.34 -6.28 -23.19
N SER A 74 5.20 -5.54 -23.89
CA SER A 74 5.83 -6.00 -25.14
C SER A 74 6.75 -7.21 -24.96
N ALA A 75 7.44 -7.33 -23.82
CA ALA A 75 8.30 -8.48 -23.52
C ALA A 75 7.51 -9.71 -23.03
N THR A 76 6.27 -9.53 -22.59
CA THR A 76 5.40 -10.58 -22.06
C THR A 76 4.51 -11.21 -23.13
N GLU A 77 4.26 -10.54 -24.27
CA GLU A 77 3.61 -11.20 -25.42
C GLU A 77 4.29 -12.51 -25.85
N PRO A 78 5.61 -12.58 -26.08
CA PRO A 78 6.28 -13.85 -26.40
C PRO A 78 6.31 -14.82 -25.20
N PHE A 79 6.10 -14.36 -23.97
CA PHE A 79 5.96 -15.24 -22.79
C PHE A 79 4.67 -16.04 -22.86
N MET A 80 3.56 -15.37 -23.17
CA MET A 80 2.23 -15.99 -23.23
C MET A 80 2.13 -16.98 -24.39
N GLU A 81 2.73 -16.64 -25.53
CA GLU A 81 2.80 -17.54 -26.70
C GLU A 81 3.59 -18.82 -26.38
N VAL A 82 4.76 -18.70 -25.72
CA VAL A 82 5.54 -19.86 -25.27
C VAL A 82 4.83 -20.64 -24.15
N LEU A 83 4.08 -19.97 -23.27
CA LEU A 83 3.33 -20.62 -22.20
C LEU A 83 2.12 -21.40 -22.74
N GLU A 84 1.41 -20.87 -23.74
CA GLU A 84 0.33 -21.56 -24.43
C GLU A 84 0.86 -22.76 -25.20
N ASP A 85 1.96 -22.59 -25.94
CA ASP A 85 2.66 -23.71 -26.58
C ASP A 85 3.05 -24.78 -25.56
N LEU A 86 3.55 -24.41 -24.37
CA LEU A 86 3.90 -25.32 -23.27
C LEU A 86 2.70 -26.06 -22.65
N ILE A 87 1.51 -25.47 -22.67
CA ILE A 87 0.27 -26.05 -22.13
C ILE A 87 -0.35 -27.03 -23.14
N ASP A 88 -0.15 -26.81 -24.44
CA ASP A 88 -0.63 -27.67 -25.54
C ASP A 88 0.34 -28.83 -25.89
N ILE A 89 1.48 -28.97 -25.21
CA ILE A 89 2.47 -30.03 -25.50
C ILE A 89 1.94 -31.43 -25.11
N GLU A 90 1.79 -32.28 -26.13
CA GLU A 90 1.76 -33.74 -26.01
C GLU A 90 3.01 -34.27 -25.27
N PRO A 91 2.89 -35.23 -24.34
CA PRO A 91 3.89 -35.54 -23.31
C PRO A 91 5.27 -36.06 -23.77
N ASP A 92 5.57 -36.07 -25.06
CA ASP A 92 6.80 -36.60 -25.66
C ASP A 92 7.84 -35.51 -26.07
N GLU A 93 7.47 -34.23 -26.13
CA GLU A 93 8.45 -33.14 -26.29
C GLU A 93 8.81 -32.54 -24.93
N HIS A 94 10.05 -32.74 -24.49
CA HIS A 94 10.55 -32.06 -23.29
C HIS A 94 10.44 -30.55 -23.49
N PRO A 95 9.78 -29.81 -22.57
CA PRO A 95 9.79 -28.36 -22.63
C PRO A 95 11.26 -27.92 -22.58
N LYS A 96 11.65 -26.99 -23.46
CA LYS A 96 13.00 -26.43 -23.47
C LYS A 96 13.20 -25.65 -22.17
N MET A 97 13.57 -26.35 -21.10
CA MET A 97 13.80 -25.81 -19.75
C MET A 97 14.71 -24.57 -19.77
N ARG A 98 15.60 -24.48 -20.76
CA ARG A 98 16.45 -23.32 -21.02
C ARG A 98 15.65 -22.05 -21.35
N GLU A 99 14.63 -22.15 -22.20
CA GLU A 99 13.78 -21.01 -22.59
C GLU A 99 12.95 -20.53 -21.39
N VAL A 100 12.36 -21.46 -20.63
CA VAL A 100 11.62 -21.15 -19.39
C VAL A 100 12.51 -20.46 -18.35
N VAL A 101 13.74 -20.94 -18.13
CA VAL A 101 14.69 -20.33 -17.18
C VAL A 101 15.12 -18.94 -17.63
N VAL A 102 15.41 -18.75 -18.92
CA VAL A 102 15.78 -17.42 -19.47
C VAL A 102 14.63 -16.43 -19.33
N LEU A 103 13.42 -16.89 -19.62
CA LEU A 103 12.21 -16.10 -19.56
C LEU A 103 11.83 -15.71 -18.12
N PHE A 104 11.92 -16.65 -17.18
CA PHE A 104 11.76 -16.36 -15.75
C PHE A 104 12.84 -15.38 -15.24
N GLY A 105 14.08 -15.53 -15.71
CA GLY A 105 15.17 -14.61 -15.40
C GLY A 105 14.90 -13.19 -15.93
N LEU A 106 14.31 -13.06 -17.12
CA LEU A 106 13.93 -11.79 -17.72
C LEU A 106 12.82 -11.10 -16.90
N GLU A 107 11.76 -11.84 -16.58
CA GLU A 107 10.64 -11.35 -15.75
C GLU A 107 11.12 -10.90 -14.37
N PHE A 108 11.97 -11.72 -13.73
CA PHE A 108 12.59 -11.37 -12.47
C PHE A 108 13.46 -10.10 -12.59
N GLY A 109 14.19 -9.95 -13.70
CA GLY A 109 14.96 -8.75 -14.00
C GLY A 109 14.08 -7.49 -14.10
N PHE A 110 12.98 -7.56 -14.86
CA PHE A 110 12.00 -6.47 -14.96
C PHE A 110 11.41 -6.12 -13.60
N PHE A 111 10.98 -7.12 -12.83
CA PHE A 111 10.46 -6.95 -11.48
C PHE A 111 11.46 -6.24 -10.55
N LEU A 112 12.74 -6.62 -10.60
CA LEU A 112 13.78 -5.98 -9.80
C LEU A 112 13.97 -4.51 -10.19
N ILE A 113 14.10 -4.21 -11.49
CA ILE A 113 14.29 -2.83 -11.99
C ILE A 113 13.07 -1.98 -11.60
N PHE A 114 11.87 -2.49 -11.82
CA PHE A 114 10.62 -1.83 -11.47
C PHE A 114 10.53 -1.54 -9.98
N SER A 115 10.86 -2.53 -9.15
CA SER A 115 10.89 -2.38 -7.69
C SER A 115 11.88 -1.30 -7.25
N VAL A 116 13.06 -1.24 -7.86
CA VAL A 116 14.05 -0.18 -7.56
C VAL A 116 13.49 1.20 -7.91
N ILE A 117 12.95 1.39 -9.11
CA ILE A 117 12.41 2.71 -9.50
C ILE A 117 11.21 3.10 -8.62
N ALA A 118 10.35 2.14 -8.30
CA ALA A 118 9.21 2.33 -7.41
C ALA A 118 9.63 2.78 -6.02
N LEU A 119 10.57 2.07 -5.40
CA LEU A 119 11.06 2.37 -4.05
C LEU A 119 11.75 3.74 -4.00
N LEU A 120 12.50 4.11 -5.04
CA LEU A 120 13.05 5.47 -5.16
C LEU A 120 11.92 6.50 -5.17
N GLY A 121 10.93 6.32 -6.05
CA GLY A 121 9.78 7.23 -6.15
C GLY A 121 9.00 7.37 -4.84
N ILE A 122 8.83 6.26 -4.11
CA ILE A 122 8.18 6.26 -2.79
C ILE A 122 9.03 7.03 -1.77
N SER A 123 10.33 6.74 -1.69
CA SER A 123 11.27 7.43 -0.78
C SER A 123 11.24 8.94 -1.01
N PHE A 124 11.37 9.37 -2.28
CA PHE A 124 11.28 10.78 -2.66
C PHE A 124 9.96 11.43 -2.22
N THR A 125 8.85 10.72 -2.43
CA THR A 125 7.51 11.22 -2.09
C THR A 125 7.33 11.36 -0.59
N VAL A 126 7.80 10.38 0.19
CA VAL A 126 7.73 10.42 1.65
C VAL A 126 8.60 11.54 2.20
N HIS A 127 9.86 11.65 1.79
CA HIS A 127 10.73 12.74 2.22
C HIS A 127 10.10 14.10 1.92
N TYR A 128 9.68 14.32 0.67
CA TYR A 128 9.02 15.57 0.29
C TYR A 128 7.75 15.86 1.13
N ALA A 129 6.95 14.84 1.46
CA ALA A 129 5.80 15.01 2.35
C ALA A 129 6.26 15.51 3.74
N VAL A 130 7.29 14.91 4.32
CA VAL A 130 7.90 15.36 5.59
C VAL A 130 8.39 16.82 5.49
N GLU A 131 9.07 17.17 4.41
CA GLU A 131 9.62 18.51 4.21
C GLU A 131 8.56 19.59 3.98
N THR A 132 7.49 19.28 3.24
CA THR A 132 6.36 20.20 3.05
C THR A 132 5.60 20.44 4.35
N HIS A 133 5.47 19.41 5.20
CA HIS A 133 5.01 19.58 6.58
C HIS A 133 5.94 20.51 7.39
N MET A 134 7.25 20.49 7.10
CA MET A 134 8.27 21.28 7.79
C MET A 134 8.63 22.64 7.15
N ARG A 135 8.02 23.02 6.01
CA ARG A 135 8.37 24.22 5.22
C ARG A 135 9.88 24.35 4.89
N ARG A 136 10.59 23.23 4.76
CA ARG A 136 12.01 23.21 4.42
C ARG A 136 12.18 22.82 2.96
N LEU A 137 12.93 23.61 2.19
CA LEU A 137 13.31 23.27 0.82
C LEU A 137 14.58 22.40 0.89
N ILE A 138 14.47 21.13 0.54
CA ILE A 138 15.60 20.21 0.48
C ILE A 138 15.96 19.95 -0.98
N SER A 139 17.27 19.89 -1.27
CA SER A 139 17.78 19.62 -2.62
C SER A 139 17.59 18.15 -2.99
N VAL A 140 17.34 17.86 -4.28
CA VAL A 140 17.21 16.49 -4.81
C VAL A 140 18.46 15.64 -4.52
N GLU A 141 19.63 16.27 -4.44
CA GLU A 141 20.89 15.61 -4.09
C GLU A 141 20.94 15.14 -2.63
N GLU A 142 20.42 15.96 -1.72
CA GLU A 142 20.34 15.62 -0.29
C GLU A 142 19.32 14.49 -0.06
N LEU A 143 18.21 14.49 -0.81
CA LEU A 143 17.25 13.39 -0.85
C LEU A 143 17.85 12.09 -1.40
N LEU A 144 18.71 12.16 -2.40
CA LEU A 144 19.40 10.99 -2.95
C LEU A 144 20.40 10.40 -1.97
N VAL A 145 21.14 11.22 -1.24
CA VAL A 145 22.07 10.77 -0.20
C VAL A 145 21.31 10.08 0.93
N ARG A 146 20.24 10.71 1.41
CA ARG A 146 19.37 10.13 2.45
C ARG A 146 18.67 8.86 1.99
N THR A 147 18.21 8.83 0.74
CA THR A 147 17.63 7.61 0.16
C THR A 147 18.67 6.50 0.04
N LYS A 148 19.93 6.81 -0.31
CA LYS A 148 21.01 5.81 -0.37
C LYS A 148 21.35 5.23 1.01
N THR A 149 21.32 6.02 2.07
CA THR A 149 21.59 5.52 3.44
C THR A 149 20.45 4.65 3.96
N THR A 150 19.20 4.98 3.63
CA THR A 150 18.01 4.19 4.02
C THR A 150 17.69 3.05 3.04
N TRP A 151 18.33 3.01 1.87
CA TRP A 151 18.02 2.08 0.78
C TRP A 151 18.03 0.62 1.21
N LYS A 152 19.08 0.20 1.93
CA LYS A 152 19.20 -1.19 2.40
C LYS A 152 18.03 -1.58 3.30
N ARG A 153 17.60 -0.66 4.17
CA ARG A 153 16.50 -0.87 5.11
C ARG A 153 15.17 -0.99 4.37
N LEU A 154 14.94 -0.08 3.42
CA LEU A 154 13.76 -0.06 2.58
C LEU A 154 13.63 -1.33 1.73
N VAL A 155 14.72 -1.78 1.11
CA VAL A 155 14.78 -3.04 0.36
C VAL A 155 14.44 -4.23 1.26
N ILE A 156 14.99 -4.30 2.48
CA ILE A 156 14.68 -5.41 3.41
C ILE A 156 13.19 -5.42 3.80
N THR A 157 12.60 -4.26 4.10
CA THR A 157 11.16 -4.16 4.39
C THR A 157 10.32 -4.56 3.18
N PHE A 158 10.66 -4.04 1.99
CA PHE A 158 9.95 -4.36 0.76
C PHE A 158 10.03 -5.86 0.42
N SER A 159 11.21 -6.47 0.50
CA SER A 159 11.37 -7.91 0.31
C SER A 159 10.56 -8.72 1.33
N SER A 160 10.48 -8.27 2.59
CA SER A 160 9.65 -8.92 3.61
C SER A 160 8.16 -8.87 3.25
N ILE A 161 7.68 -7.70 2.77
CA ILE A 161 6.30 -7.52 2.31
C ILE A 161 6.01 -8.43 1.12
N VAL A 162 6.89 -8.46 0.11
CA VAL A 162 6.74 -9.30 -1.09
C VAL A 162 6.66 -10.78 -0.71
N LEU A 163 7.53 -11.26 0.18
CA LEU A 163 7.50 -12.65 0.63
C LEU A 163 6.18 -13.01 1.35
N ILE A 164 5.67 -12.13 2.21
CA ILE A 164 4.39 -12.35 2.88
C ILE A 164 3.24 -12.33 1.87
N THR A 165 3.26 -11.42 0.89
CA THR A 165 2.25 -11.37 -0.18
C THR A 165 2.24 -12.66 -1.00
N ILE A 166 3.41 -13.18 -1.38
CA ILE A 166 3.53 -14.46 -2.09
C ILE A 166 2.98 -15.61 -1.23
N ALA A 167 3.34 -15.66 0.05
CA ALA A 167 2.81 -16.65 0.99
C ALA A 167 1.28 -16.55 1.14
N TYR A 168 0.74 -15.33 1.16
CA TYR A 168 -0.70 -15.08 1.21
C TYR A 168 -1.41 -15.56 -0.06
N ILE A 169 -0.91 -15.18 -1.24
CA ILE A 169 -1.49 -15.57 -2.53
C ILE A 169 -1.45 -17.08 -2.71
N SER A 170 -0.31 -17.72 -2.44
CA SER A 170 -0.14 -19.18 -2.54
C SER A 170 -1.04 -19.96 -1.57
N LEU A 171 -1.45 -19.37 -0.44
CA LEU A 171 -2.43 -19.96 0.47
C LEU A 171 -3.87 -19.77 -0.02
N ILE A 172 -4.20 -18.61 -0.58
CA ILE A 172 -5.57 -18.25 -0.97
C ILE A 172 -5.99 -18.85 -2.31
N ILE A 173 -5.10 -18.88 -3.32
CA ILE A 173 -5.41 -19.47 -4.64
C ILE A 173 -5.97 -20.90 -4.54
N PRO A 174 -5.29 -21.86 -3.89
CA PRO A 174 -5.82 -23.23 -3.78
C PRO A 174 -7.05 -23.33 -2.88
N LEU A 175 -7.36 -22.32 -2.07
CA LEU A 175 -8.60 -22.25 -1.30
C LEU A 175 -9.77 -21.71 -2.15
N VAL A 176 -9.52 -20.81 -3.10
CA VAL A 176 -10.57 -20.16 -3.88
C VAL A 176 -10.86 -20.91 -5.19
N VAL A 177 -9.84 -21.41 -5.89
CA VAL A 177 -9.96 -22.03 -7.22
C VAL A 177 -10.82 -23.30 -7.23
N PRO A 178 -10.65 -24.28 -6.31
CA PRO A 178 -11.50 -25.47 -6.28
C PRO A 178 -12.95 -25.11 -5.95
N LEU A 179 -13.16 -24.08 -5.13
CA LEU A 179 -14.49 -23.58 -4.76
C LEU A 179 -15.21 -22.98 -5.99
N VAL A 180 -14.49 -22.44 -6.97
CA VAL A 180 -15.06 -21.98 -8.25
C VAL A 180 -15.37 -23.15 -9.18
N SER A 181 -14.51 -24.17 -9.23
CA SER A 181 -14.68 -25.35 -10.10
C SER A 181 -15.83 -26.27 -9.68
N ILE A 182 -16.19 -26.31 -8.40
CA ILE A 182 -17.34 -27.08 -7.93
C ILE A 182 -18.63 -26.34 -8.37
N SER A 183 -19.19 -26.78 -9.49
CA SER A 183 -20.39 -26.26 -10.16
C SER A 183 -21.70 -26.59 -9.45
N THR A 184 -21.67 -27.02 -8.19
CA THR A 184 -22.91 -27.23 -7.43
C THR A 184 -23.53 -25.88 -7.09
N PHE A 185 -24.68 -25.57 -7.69
CA PHE A 185 -25.48 -24.37 -7.46
C PHE A 185 -26.18 -24.33 -6.08
N ASP A 186 -25.69 -25.09 -5.10
CA ASP A 186 -26.26 -25.08 -3.76
C ASP A 186 -26.04 -23.72 -3.08
N ALA A 187 -27.09 -23.25 -2.40
CA ALA A 187 -27.10 -21.96 -1.71
C ALA A 187 -26.07 -21.92 -0.56
N MET A 188 -25.70 -23.09 -0.01
CA MET A 188 -24.64 -23.19 1.00
C MET A 188 -23.26 -22.98 0.40
N THR A 189 -22.92 -23.68 -0.69
CA THR A 189 -21.65 -23.51 -1.39
C THR A 189 -21.44 -22.07 -1.85
N ARG A 190 -22.49 -21.42 -2.39
CA ARG A 190 -22.43 -20.00 -2.76
C ARG A 190 -22.15 -19.07 -1.57
N ARG A 191 -22.81 -19.28 -0.43
CA ARG A 191 -22.59 -18.48 0.78
C ARG A 191 -21.17 -18.66 1.31
N THR A 192 -20.70 -19.90 1.40
CA THR A 192 -19.33 -20.20 1.84
C THR A 192 -18.31 -19.50 0.95
N ARG A 193 -18.49 -19.53 -0.37
CA ARG A 193 -17.62 -18.80 -1.32
C ARG A 193 -17.58 -17.30 -1.06
N LEU A 194 -18.74 -16.67 -0.90
CA LEU A 194 -18.81 -15.23 -0.65
C LEU A 194 -18.15 -14.86 0.68
N ILE A 195 -18.39 -15.63 1.73
CA ILE A 195 -17.80 -15.38 3.06
C ILE A 195 -16.27 -15.57 3.00
N THR A 196 -15.79 -16.67 2.42
CA THR A 196 -14.36 -16.93 2.28
C THR A 196 -13.67 -15.86 1.45
N GLY A 197 -14.21 -15.52 0.28
CA GLY A 197 -13.65 -14.48 -0.59
C GLY A 197 -13.65 -13.09 0.07
N PHE A 198 -14.75 -12.72 0.72
CA PHE A 198 -14.84 -11.45 1.46
C PHE A 198 -13.84 -11.40 2.62
N SER A 199 -13.72 -12.48 3.39
CA SER A 199 -12.77 -12.56 4.50
C SER A 199 -11.32 -12.44 4.03
N ALA A 200 -10.97 -13.09 2.90
CA ALA A 200 -9.67 -12.96 2.27
C ALA A 200 -9.43 -11.51 1.83
N ALA A 201 -10.38 -10.88 1.12
CA ALA A 201 -10.24 -9.49 0.69
C ALA A 201 -10.01 -8.53 1.87
N VAL A 202 -10.75 -8.69 2.98
CA VAL A 202 -10.56 -7.86 4.18
C VAL A 202 -9.19 -8.08 4.82
N LEU A 203 -8.73 -9.33 4.91
CA LEU A 203 -7.39 -9.64 5.43
C LEU A 203 -6.29 -9.03 4.56
N TYR A 204 -6.45 -9.09 3.24
CA TYR A 204 -5.52 -8.47 2.30
C TYR A 204 -5.49 -6.94 2.44
N LEU A 205 -6.65 -6.29 2.53
CA LEU A 205 -6.74 -4.85 2.73
C LEU A 205 -6.09 -4.41 4.05
N TYR A 206 -6.31 -5.15 5.14
CA TYR A 206 -5.64 -4.89 6.41
C TYR A 206 -4.11 -5.02 6.28
N PHE A 207 -3.65 -6.09 5.62
CA PHE A 207 -2.22 -6.29 5.36
C PHE A 207 -1.64 -5.18 4.47
N ALA A 208 -2.37 -4.69 3.48
CA ALA A 208 -1.97 -3.56 2.64
C ALA A 208 -1.80 -2.28 3.46
N VAL A 209 -2.73 -1.97 4.38
CA VAL A 209 -2.58 -0.83 5.30
C VAL A 209 -1.31 -0.97 6.14
N VAL A 210 -1.08 -2.13 6.77
CA VAL A 210 0.10 -2.38 7.61
C VAL A 210 1.39 -2.29 6.79
N SER A 211 1.39 -2.80 5.56
CA SER A 211 2.56 -2.82 4.67
C SER A 211 2.93 -1.41 4.21
N THR A 212 1.95 -0.63 3.75
CA THR A 212 2.17 0.78 3.36
C THR A 212 2.69 1.60 4.53
N LEU A 213 2.08 1.44 5.72
CA LEU A 213 2.54 2.11 6.92
C LEU A 213 3.93 1.63 7.36
N GLY A 214 4.25 0.34 7.21
CA GLY A 214 5.56 -0.22 7.51
C GLY A 214 6.67 0.35 6.64
N ILE A 215 6.38 0.66 5.38
CA ILE A 215 7.31 1.37 4.49
C ILE A 215 7.54 2.81 4.99
N VAL A 216 6.46 3.53 5.34
CA VAL A 216 6.58 4.88 5.94
C VAL A 216 7.40 4.84 7.23
N VAL A 217 7.14 3.89 8.13
CA VAL A 217 7.90 3.67 9.37
C VAL A 217 9.37 3.35 9.08
N THR A 218 9.68 2.58 8.03
CA THR A 218 11.09 2.29 7.67
C THR A 218 11.85 3.53 7.22
N ILE A 219 11.15 4.50 6.63
CA ILE A 219 11.74 5.77 6.18
C ILE A 219 11.82 6.77 7.34
N ALA A 220 10.81 6.77 8.22
CA ALA A 220 10.66 7.75 9.29
C ALA A 220 11.31 7.32 10.62
N GLU A 221 11.56 6.03 10.82
CA GLU A 221 12.18 5.45 12.02
C GLU A 221 13.35 4.54 11.63
N ASP A 222 14.25 4.29 12.59
CA ASP A 222 15.38 3.36 12.43
C ASP A 222 14.98 1.86 12.46
N CYS A 223 13.77 1.52 12.03
CA CYS A 223 13.21 0.16 11.99
C CYS A 223 13.19 -0.39 10.56
N TYR A 224 13.32 -1.72 10.37
CA TYR A 224 13.27 -2.34 9.04
C TYR A 224 12.76 -3.78 9.07
N GLY A 225 12.37 -4.31 7.90
CA GLY A 225 11.88 -5.68 7.74
C GLY A 225 10.56 -5.92 8.49
N LEU A 226 10.44 -7.11 9.08
CA LEU A 226 9.29 -7.49 9.90
C LEU A 226 9.13 -6.60 11.15
N LYS A 227 10.21 -6.03 11.68
CA LYS A 227 10.14 -5.12 12.84
C LYS A 227 9.40 -3.84 12.49
N ALA A 228 9.60 -3.30 11.28
CA ALA A 228 8.86 -2.13 10.81
C ALA A 228 7.37 -2.43 10.64
N LEU A 229 7.01 -3.63 10.16
CA LEU A 229 5.61 -4.07 10.06
C LEU A 229 4.95 -4.23 11.43
N GLU A 230 5.66 -4.81 12.40
CA GLU A 230 5.17 -4.94 13.76
C GLU A 230 4.98 -3.57 14.42
N ARG A 231 5.94 -2.65 14.21
CA ARG A 231 5.81 -1.27 14.68
C ARG A 231 4.63 -0.54 14.04
N ALA A 232 4.42 -0.68 12.73
CA ALA A 232 3.24 -0.15 12.05
C ALA A 232 1.94 -0.73 12.62
N ARG A 233 1.93 -2.03 12.94
CA ARG A 233 0.79 -2.69 13.58
C ARG A 233 0.50 -2.16 14.98
N GLN A 234 1.54 -1.86 15.76
CA GLN A 234 1.40 -1.24 17.07
C GLN A 234 0.83 0.17 16.97
N LEU A 235 1.26 0.94 15.97
CA LEU A 235 0.82 2.32 15.76
C LEU A 235 -0.68 2.42 15.45
N ILE A 236 -1.23 1.46 14.70
CA ILE A 236 -2.67 1.40 14.39
C ILE A 236 -3.49 0.64 15.44
N ARG A 237 -2.85 0.11 16.49
CA ARG A 237 -3.52 -0.70 17.50
C ARG A 237 -4.45 0.18 18.33
N GLY A 238 -5.72 -0.20 18.40
CA GLY A 238 -6.75 0.57 19.11
C GLY A 238 -7.46 1.62 18.26
N GLN A 239 -6.88 2.00 17.12
CA GLN A 239 -7.43 2.99 16.19
C GLN A 239 -8.27 2.35 15.08
N LYS A 240 -9.30 1.57 15.45
CA LYS A 240 -10.11 0.78 14.50
C LYS A 240 -10.79 1.63 13.42
N ALA A 241 -11.29 2.80 13.79
CA ALA A 241 -11.95 3.72 12.85
C ALA A 241 -10.97 4.19 11.76
N TYR A 242 -9.76 4.60 12.14
CA TYR A 242 -8.72 5.00 11.19
C TYR A 242 -8.32 3.88 10.23
N VAL A 243 -8.11 2.66 10.75
CA VAL A 243 -7.79 1.50 9.90
C VAL A 243 -8.93 1.23 8.91
N PHE A 244 -10.18 1.34 9.34
CA PHE A 244 -11.34 1.19 8.47
C PHE A 244 -11.37 2.25 7.36
N PHE A 245 -11.14 3.53 7.70
CA PHE A 245 -11.06 4.60 6.69
C PHE A 245 -9.91 4.42 5.72
N LEU A 246 -8.73 3.99 6.18
CA LEU A 246 -7.59 3.70 5.30
C LEU A 246 -7.87 2.52 4.37
N MET A 247 -8.50 1.44 4.86
CA MET A 247 -8.92 0.33 4.00
C MET A 247 -9.93 0.79 2.95
N LEU A 248 -10.92 1.58 3.35
CA LEU A 248 -11.92 2.13 2.43
C LEU A 248 -11.28 3.06 1.40
N PHE A 249 -10.32 3.89 1.81
CA PHE A 249 -9.56 4.77 0.95
C PHE A 249 -8.74 3.99 -0.08
N LEU A 250 -7.99 2.97 0.35
CA LEU A 250 -7.24 2.09 -0.57
C LEU A 250 -8.18 1.42 -1.56
N LEU A 251 -9.33 0.91 -1.10
CA LEU A 251 -10.33 0.31 -1.97
C LEU A 251 -10.86 1.31 -3.00
N LEU A 252 -11.21 2.53 -2.57
CA LEU A 252 -11.76 3.57 -3.44
C LEU A 252 -10.76 4.03 -4.51
N VAL A 253 -9.47 4.06 -4.18
CA VAL A 253 -8.40 4.44 -5.11
C VAL A 253 -8.06 3.31 -6.07
N TYR A 254 -7.88 2.08 -5.59
CA TYR A 254 -7.45 0.96 -6.43
C TYR A 254 -8.58 0.30 -7.22
N ALA A 255 -9.83 0.31 -6.75
CA ALA A 255 -10.95 -0.31 -7.46
C ALA A 255 -11.15 0.20 -8.90
N PRO A 256 -11.23 1.52 -9.17
CA PRO A 256 -11.38 2.01 -10.54
C PRO A 256 -10.18 1.68 -11.42
N ILE A 257 -8.96 1.73 -10.87
CA ILE A 257 -7.73 1.41 -11.61
C ILE A 257 -7.71 -0.08 -11.98
N SER A 258 -8.12 -0.95 -11.04
CA SER A 258 -8.22 -2.40 -11.27
C SER A 258 -9.30 -2.73 -12.31
N LEU A 259 -10.43 -2.01 -12.28
CA LEU A 259 -11.48 -2.16 -13.28
C LEU A 259 -11.01 -1.72 -14.67
N LEU A 260 -10.34 -0.57 -14.79
CA LEU A 260 -9.77 -0.10 -16.05
C LEU A 260 -8.74 -1.09 -16.60
N PHE A 261 -7.88 -1.63 -15.74
CA PHE A 261 -6.92 -2.66 -16.12
C PHE A 261 -7.61 -3.93 -16.61
N LEU A 262 -8.65 -4.40 -15.91
CA LEU A 262 -9.41 -5.58 -16.33
C LEU A 262 -10.10 -5.38 -17.68
N LEU A 263 -10.74 -4.21 -17.89
CA LEU A 263 -11.39 -3.88 -19.15
C LEU A 263 -10.37 -3.84 -20.30
N HIS A 264 -9.19 -3.28 -20.05
CA HIS A 264 -8.11 -3.23 -21.01
C HIS A 264 -7.62 -4.63 -21.41
N LEU A 265 -7.54 -5.58 -20.47
CA LEU A 265 -7.15 -6.96 -20.76
C LEU A 265 -8.22 -7.75 -21.53
N THR A 266 -9.49 -7.35 -21.46
CA THR A 266 -10.59 -8.06 -22.14
C THR A 266 -10.90 -7.55 -23.55
N GLU A 267 -10.31 -6.42 -23.96
CA GLU A 267 -10.54 -5.83 -25.29
C GLU A 267 -9.49 -6.32 -26.30
N ASP A 268 -9.84 -7.33 -27.10
CA ASP A 268 -8.95 -7.99 -28.05
C ASP A 268 -8.83 -7.24 -29.41
N ASP A 269 -9.82 -6.40 -29.75
CA ASP A 269 -9.91 -5.74 -31.06
C ASP A 269 -9.17 -4.38 -31.16
N GLN A 270 -8.32 -4.04 -30.18
CA GLN A 270 -7.59 -2.77 -30.20
C GLN A 270 -6.38 -2.79 -31.13
N SER A 271 -6.16 -1.70 -31.87
CA SER A 271 -4.90 -1.49 -32.58
C SER A 271 -3.71 -1.49 -31.59
N ALA A 272 -2.55 -2.01 -31.99
CA ALA A 272 -1.36 -2.04 -31.13
C ALA A 272 -1.02 -0.67 -30.51
N VAL A 273 -1.19 0.40 -31.29
CA VAL A 273 -0.97 1.79 -30.83
C VAL A 273 -1.97 2.20 -29.75
N SER A 274 -3.26 1.87 -29.90
CA SER A 274 -4.26 2.16 -28.88
C SER A 274 -4.05 1.32 -27.62
N ARG A 275 -3.65 0.05 -27.78
CA ARG A 275 -3.37 -0.85 -26.64
C ARG A 275 -2.25 -0.29 -25.76
N HIS A 276 -1.10 0.04 -26.35
CA HIS A 276 0.01 0.60 -25.59
C HIS A 276 -0.31 1.98 -24.99
N ALA A 277 -1.10 2.82 -25.69
CA ALA A 277 -1.52 4.12 -25.17
C ALA A 277 -2.43 3.98 -23.93
N VAL A 278 -3.42 3.08 -23.99
CA VAL A 278 -4.33 2.80 -22.87
C VAL A 278 -3.57 2.16 -21.71
N GLY A 279 -2.72 1.16 -21.98
CA GLY A 279 -1.89 0.51 -20.97
C GLY A 279 -0.97 1.50 -20.25
N SER A 280 -0.31 2.39 -20.99
CA SER A 280 0.52 3.46 -20.43
C SER A 280 -0.28 4.43 -19.56
N PHE A 281 -1.50 4.78 -19.97
CA PHE A 281 -2.39 5.65 -19.21
C PHE A 281 -2.86 5.00 -17.90
N VAL A 282 -3.21 3.72 -17.93
CA VAL A 282 -3.59 2.95 -16.73
C VAL A 282 -2.40 2.81 -15.78
N ALA A 283 -1.21 2.49 -16.30
CA ALA A 283 0.02 2.43 -15.51
C ALA A 283 0.35 3.78 -14.87
N ALA A 284 0.26 4.88 -15.63
CA ALA A 284 0.46 6.22 -15.10
C ALA A 284 -0.53 6.55 -13.97
N SER A 285 -1.80 6.22 -14.17
CA SER A 285 -2.86 6.43 -13.17
C SER A 285 -2.57 5.63 -11.88
N PHE A 286 -2.11 4.39 -12.00
CA PHE A 286 -1.68 3.55 -10.88
C PHE A 286 -0.57 4.20 -10.06
N TRP A 287 0.46 4.70 -10.73
CA TRP A 287 1.61 5.32 -10.06
C TRP A 287 1.29 6.64 -9.39
N ILE A 288 0.47 7.48 -10.03
CA ILE A 288 -0.03 8.72 -9.42
C ILE A 288 -0.83 8.39 -8.15
N ALA A 289 -1.71 7.40 -8.24
CA ALA A 289 -2.47 6.91 -7.09
C ALA A 289 -1.55 6.38 -5.98
N GLN A 290 -0.51 5.62 -6.33
CA GLN A 290 0.47 5.10 -5.38
C GLN A 290 1.16 6.23 -4.60
N MET A 291 1.63 7.27 -5.29
CA MET A 291 2.26 8.42 -4.64
C MET A 291 1.29 9.12 -3.69
N PHE A 292 0.05 9.33 -4.14
CA PHE A 292 -0.97 9.95 -3.31
C PHE A 292 -1.27 9.13 -2.05
N ILE A 293 -1.33 7.80 -2.16
CA ILE A 293 -1.48 6.90 -1.03
C ILE A 293 -0.33 7.08 -0.03
N TYR A 294 0.93 7.08 -0.48
CA TYR A 294 2.06 7.25 0.43
C TYR A 294 2.08 8.61 1.14
N VAL A 295 1.66 9.69 0.48
CA VAL A 295 1.51 11.01 1.13
C VAL A 295 0.49 10.91 2.26
N VAL A 296 -0.71 10.38 1.99
CA VAL A 296 -1.78 10.23 2.97
C VAL A 296 -1.33 9.37 4.16
N PHE A 297 -0.65 8.25 3.91
CA PHE A 297 -0.13 7.37 4.95
C PHE A 297 0.98 8.02 5.77
N THR A 298 1.79 8.89 5.17
CA THR A 298 2.81 9.65 5.89
C THR A 298 2.18 10.65 6.85
N VAL A 299 1.16 11.39 6.42
CA VAL A 299 0.43 12.30 7.32
C VAL A 299 -0.22 11.52 8.46
N PHE A 300 -0.87 10.40 8.12
CA PHE A 300 -1.49 9.51 9.10
C PHE A 300 -0.49 8.99 10.14
N TYR A 301 0.70 8.58 9.71
CA TYR A 301 1.78 8.17 10.61
C TYR A 301 2.11 9.24 11.65
N TYR A 302 2.23 10.51 11.25
CA TYR A 302 2.52 11.61 12.18
C TYR A 302 1.36 11.88 13.15
N GLU A 303 0.11 11.80 12.70
CA GLU A 303 -1.05 11.95 13.57
C GLU A 303 -1.16 10.82 14.60
N CYS A 304 -0.93 9.57 14.19
CA CYS A 304 -0.90 8.45 15.12
C CYS A 304 0.22 8.60 16.14
N ARG A 305 1.41 9.03 15.71
CA ARG A 305 2.56 9.25 16.61
C ARG A 305 2.24 10.33 17.64
N LYS A 306 1.63 11.43 17.22
CA LYS A 306 1.15 12.51 18.10
C LYS A 306 0.09 12.02 19.09
N SER A 307 -0.86 11.20 18.64
CA SER A 307 -1.90 10.59 19.50
C SER A 307 -1.33 9.68 20.58
N HIS A 308 -0.22 8.99 20.31
CA HIS A 308 0.48 8.14 21.29
C HIS A 308 1.36 8.91 22.28
N GLY A 309 1.43 10.25 22.17
CA GLY A 309 2.21 11.09 23.09
C GLY A 309 3.73 10.96 22.92
N GLU A 310 4.20 10.25 21.88
CA GLU A 310 5.60 10.21 21.51
C GLU A 310 5.98 11.57 20.90
N LYS A 311 6.88 12.31 21.57
CA LYS A 311 7.30 13.63 21.12
C LYS A 311 7.77 13.57 19.66
N VAL A 312 7.39 14.60 18.90
CA VAL A 312 7.93 14.91 17.57
C VAL A 312 9.37 15.40 17.74
N GLU A 313 10.26 14.53 18.22
CA GLU A 313 11.67 14.64 17.91
C GLU A 313 11.81 14.00 16.53
N ILE A 314 11.59 14.85 15.53
CA ILE A 314 12.15 14.63 14.23
C ILE A 314 13.62 14.90 14.43
N GLU A 315 14.43 13.86 14.33
CA GLU A 315 15.86 14.00 14.10
C GLU A 315 16.03 14.80 12.79
N CYS A 316 15.97 16.12 12.94
CA CYS A 316 16.77 17.00 12.13
C CYS A 316 18.20 16.57 12.42
N GLU A 317 18.75 15.89 11.44
CA GLU A 317 20.16 15.60 11.27
C GLU A 317 20.94 16.93 11.30
N GLU A 318 21.13 17.50 12.50
CA GLU A 318 22.20 18.45 12.81
C GLU A 318 23.49 17.66 13.02
N GLY A 319 23.89 16.98 11.95
CA GLY A 319 25.10 16.18 11.91
C GLY A 319 26.21 16.81 11.08
N HIS A 320 26.11 18.06 10.63
CA HIS A 320 27.15 18.65 9.74
C HIS A 320 27.37 20.17 9.86
N VAL A 321 27.22 20.78 11.05
CA VAL A 321 27.74 22.15 11.32
C VAL A 321 28.53 22.28 12.64
N LEU A 322 28.70 21.22 13.43
CA LEU A 322 29.48 21.25 14.67
C LEU A 322 30.94 20.77 14.57
N LEU A 323 31.56 20.82 13.38
CA LEU A 323 33.00 20.51 13.22
C LEU A 323 33.87 21.67 12.71
N THR A 324 33.38 22.91 12.67
CA THR A 324 34.22 24.09 12.33
C THR A 324 34.36 25.13 13.44
N ASN A 325 33.67 25.00 14.59
CA ASN A 325 33.73 25.99 15.68
C ASN A 325 34.45 25.51 16.96
N GLN A 326 35.25 24.43 16.90
CA GLN A 326 36.06 23.96 18.04
C GLN A 326 37.57 23.78 17.73
N VAL A 327 38.06 24.28 16.59
CA VAL A 327 39.51 24.25 16.25
C VAL A 327 40.10 25.67 16.06
N SER A 328 39.35 26.74 16.38
CA SER A 328 39.87 28.12 16.30
C SER A 328 39.91 28.86 17.66
N ASN A 329 39.91 28.13 18.78
CA ASN A 329 40.14 28.74 20.09
C ASN A 329 40.75 27.73 21.06
N VAL A 330 42.00 27.33 20.80
CA VAL A 330 43.08 27.14 21.80
C VAL A 330 44.40 27.43 21.11
#